data_AF-A0A3P6AHL1-F1
#
_entry.id   AF-A0A3P6AHL1-F1
#
_cell.length_a   1.000
_cell.length_b   1.000
_cell.length_c   1.000
_cell.angle_alpha   90.00
_cell.angle_beta   90.00
_cell.angle_gamma   90.00
#
_symmetry.space_group_name_H-M   'P 1'
#
loop_
_entity.id
_entity.type
_entity.pdbx_description
1 polymer ?
#
loop_
_entity_poly.entity_id
_entity_poly.type
_entity_poly.pdbx_seq_one_letter_code
_entity_poly.pdbx_strand_id
1 'polypeptide(L)'
;MSEGAMHYIILEPASIPLAADFYVEVFQATRVFNYPDGSIQLKIFDSYVLLTPGTSNSVVIELVIDGGSLQSIRQDPRFMVMLLESDLEKERAMVKIRDNFGVYWLLTQKKYSDLYRHLDSCERVSI
;
A
#
# COMPACT_ATOMS: atom_id res chain seq x y z
N MET A 1 -1.08 -21.16 -0.84
CA MET A 1 -1.16 -19.71 -1.11
C MET A 1 -0.35 -19.06 -0.01
N SER A 2 0.78 -18.41 -0.32
CA SER A 2 1.57 -17.70 0.70
C SER A 2 0.78 -16.50 1.17
N GLU A 3 0.45 -16.44 2.46
CA GLU A 3 -0.08 -15.22 3.07
C GLU A 3 0.93 -14.08 2.85
N GLY A 4 0.47 -12.93 2.35
CA GLY A 4 1.33 -11.80 2.03
C GLY A 4 1.93 -11.14 3.28
N ALA A 5 2.85 -10.21 3.05
CA ALA A 5 3.53 -9.48 4.11
C ALA A 5 2.53 -8.76 5.04
N MET A 6 2.88 -8.70 6.33
CA MET A 6 2.17 -7.89 7.31
C MET A 6 2.86 -6.52 7.41
N HIS A 7 2.12 -5.48 7.05
CA HIS A 7 2.57 -4.10 7.15
C HIS A 7 1.97 -3.44 8.40
N TYR A 8 2.72 -2.50 9.00
CA TYR A 8 2.31 -1.81 10.21
C TYR A 8 2.16 -0.32 9.91
N ILE A 9 1.01 0.24 10.27
CA ILE A 9 0.74 1.67 10.16
C ILE A 9 0.46 2.18 11.57
N ILE A 10 1.29 3.08 12.06
CA ILE A 10 1.11 3.71 13.37
C ILE A 10 0.36 5.03 13.17
N LEU A 11 -0.80 5.15 13.82
CA LEU A 11 -1.66 6.33 13.75
C LEU A 11 -2.06 6.80 15.14
N GLU A 12 -2.48 8.06 15.24
CA GLU A 12 -3.17 8.55 16.43
C GLU A 12 -4.39 7.67 16.73
N PRO A 13 -4.68 7.32 18.00
CA PRO A 13 -5.75 6.40 18.36
C PRO A 13 -7.12 6.76 17.77
N ALA A 14 -7.44 8.06 17.74
CA ALA A 14 -8.71 8.56 17.19
C ALA A 14 -8.83 8.38 15.66
N SER A 15 -7.70 8.25 14.96
CA SER A 15 -7.65 8.10 13.50
C SER A 15 -7.78 6.65 13.04
N ILE A 16 -7.54 5.66 13.92
CA ILE A 16 -7.58 4.23 13.57
C ILE A 16 -8.93 3.79 12.97
N PRO A 17 -10.09 4.00 13.63
CA PRO A 17 -11.36 3.56 13.06
C PRO A 17 -11.67 4.27 11.74
N LEU A 18 -11.34 5.57 11.63
CA LEU A 18 -11.53 6.36 10.42
C LEU A 18 -10.67 5.86 9.27
N ALA A 19 -9.41 5.53 9.54
CA ALA A 19 -8.50 4.94 8.56
C ALA A 19 -8.96 3.55 8.13
N ALA A 20 -9.46 2.73 9.08
CA ALA A 20 -10.01 1.42 8.76
C ALA A 20 -11.22 1.51 7.83
N ASP A 21 -12.18 2.42 8.10
CA ASP A 21 -13.34 2.62 7.22
C ASP A 21 -12.91 3.12 5.84
N PHE A 22 -12.00 4.09 5.81
CA PHE A 22 -11.45 4.61 4.57
C PHE A 22 -10.79 3.51 3.73
N TYR A 23 -9.93 2.68 4.32
CA TYR A 23 -9.24 1.59 3.60
C TYR A 23 -10.20 0.48 3.14
N VAL A 24 -11.25 0.18 3.91
CA VAL A 24 -12.33 -0.72 3.48
C VAL A 24 -13.01 -0.17 2.23
N GLU A 25 -13.26 1.13 2.18
CA GLU A 25 -13.94 1.76 1.04
C GLU A 25 -13.03 1.83 -0.21
N VAL A 26 -11.82 2.37 -0.07
CA VAL A 26 -10.97 2.71 -1.22
C VAL A 26 -10.17 1.53 -1.76
N PHE A 27 -9.74 0.62 -0.89
CA PHE A 27 -8.97 -0.56 -1.27
C PHE A 27 -9.81 -1.84 -1.27
N GLN A 28 -11.12 -1.75 -1.00
CA GLN A 28 -11.99 -2.91 -0.80
C GLN A 28 -11.43 -3.86 0.29
N ALA A 29 -10.80 -3.27 1.31
CA ALA A 29 -10.17 -4.02 2.38
C ALA A 29 -11.22 -4.80 3.19
N THR A 30 -10.82 -5.94 3.75
CA THR A 30 -11.65 -6.69 4.69
C THR A 30 -11.11 -6.54 6.10
N ARG A 31 -11.98 -6.23 7.07
CA ARG A 31 -11.62 -6.26 8.49
C ARG A 31 -11.44 -7.71 8.93
N VAL A 32 -10.25 -8.02 9.44
CA VAL A 32 -9.89 -9.37 9.89
C VAL A 32 -10.11 -9.49 11.39
N PHE A 33 -9.59 -8.53 12.16
CA PHE A 33 -9.64 -8.58 13.61
C PHE A 33 -9.54 -7.18 14.23
N ASN A 34 -10.24 -6.98 15.36
CA ASN A 34 -10.13 -5.79 16.20
C ASN A 34 -9.48 -6.21 17.53
N TYR A 35 -8.34 -5.63 17.84
CA TYR A 35 -7.59 -5.96 19.05
C TYR A 35 -8.05 -5.13 20.26
N PRO A 36 -7.88 -5.65 21.49
CA PRO A 36 -8.26 -4.94 22.71
C PRO A 36 -7.51 -3.63 22.95
N ASP A 37 -6.33 -3.46 22.36
CA ASP A 37 -5.52 -2.24 22.44
C ASP A 37 -6.01 -1.13 21.50
N GLY A 38 -7.05 -1.39 20.70
CA GLY A 38 -7.57 -0.47 19.69
C GLY A 38 -6.95 -0.66 18.32
N SER A 39 -6.00 -1.58 18.15
CA SER A 39 -5.44 -1.91 16.83
C SER A 39 -6.48 -2.62 15.95
N ILE A 40 -6.41 -2.40 14.64
CA ILE A 40 -7.30 -3.04 13.65
C ILE A 40 -6.46 -3.70 12.57
N GLN A 41 -6.65 -5.01 12.36
CA GLN A 41 -6.06 -5.72 11.24
C GLN A 41 -7.02 -5.74 10.04
N LEU A 42 -6.48 -5.34 8.91
CA LEU A 42 -7.13 -5.37 7.61
C LEU A 42 -6.42 -6.36 6.69
N LYS A 43 -7.17 -6.97 5.79
CA LYS A 43 -6.66 -7.63 4.60
C LYS A 43 -6.88 -6.69 3.41
N ILE A 44 -5.80 -6.31 2.75
CA ILE A 44 -5.80 -5.41 1.60
C ILE A 44 -5.13 -6.13 0.43
N PHE A 45 -5.89 -6.45 -0.60
CA PHE A 45 -5.46 -7.32 -1.70
C PHE A 45 -4.84 -8.64 -1.17
N ASP A 46 -3.60 -8.94 -1.56
CA ASP A 46 -2.84 -10.12 -1.14
C ASP A 46 -2.02 -9.88 0.15
N SER A 47 -2.13 -8.71 0.80
CA SER A 47 -1.35 -8.32 2.01
C SER A 47 -2.21 -8.11 3.25
N TYR A 48 -1.57 -8.12 4.42
CA TYR A 48 -2.19 -7.71 5.69
C TYR A 48 -1.64 -6.36 6.14
N VAL A 49 -2.51 -5.52 6.69
CA VAL A 49 -2.15 -4.22 7.25
C VAL A 49 -2.68 -4.14 8.68
N LEU A 50 -1.80 -3.89 9.65
CA LEU A 50 -2.16 -3.65 11.03
C LEU A 50 -2.10 -2.14 11.31
N LEU A 51 -3.24 -1.56 11.65
CA LEU A 51 -3.33 -0.19 12.16
C LEU A 51 -3.13 -0.23 13.67
N THR A 52 -2.12 0.45 14.19
CA THR A 52 -1.73 0.41 15.61
C THR A 52 -1.72 1.82 16.21
N PRO A 53 -2.24 2.01 17.43
CA PRO A 53 -2.19 3.31 18.10
C PRO A 53 -0.75 3.69 18.48
N GLY A 54 -0.37 4.93 18.19
CA GLY A 54 0.91 5.48 18.61
C GLY A 54 1.28 6.76 17.87
N THR A 55 2.52 7.22 18.07
CA THR A 55 3.07 8.36 17.35
C THR A 55 3.46 7.95 15.94
N SER A 56 2.88 8.60 14.94
CA SER A 56 3.03 8.24 13.53
C SER A 56 4.50 8.13 13.10
N ASN A 57 4.81 7.04 12.38
CA ASN A 57 6.06 6.87 11.65
C ASN A 57 5.81 7.03 10.15
N SER A 58 6.75 7.69 9.45
CA SER A 58 6.69 7.79 7.99
C SER A 58 7.18 6.49 7.38
N VAL A 59 6.26 5.58 7.07
CA VAL A 59 6.52 4.32 6.35
C VAL A 59 5.85 4.37 4.98
N VAL A 60 6.51 3.82 3.97
CA VAL A 60 5.92 3.56 2.65
C VAL A 60 5.38 2.14 2.65
N ILE A 61 4.09 1.99 2.38
CA ILE A 61 3.42 0.70 2.28
C ILE A 61 3.36 0.28 0.82
N GLU A 62 4.06 -0.79 0.48
CA GLU A 62 4.11 -1.32 -0.88
C GLU A 62 3.08 -2.42 -1.07
N LEU A 63 2.18 -2.25 -2.04
CA LEU A 63 1.14 -3.22 -2.36
C LEU A 63 1.16 -3.60 -3.83
N VAL A 64 0.91 -4.87 -4.09
CA VAL A 64 0.63 -5.38 -5.43
C VAL A 64 -0.87 -5.36 -5.67
N ILE A 65 -1.28 -4.77 -6.80
CA ILE A 65 -2.67 -4.48 -7.12
C ILE A 65 -2.99 -4.87 -8.58
N ASP A 66 -4.27 -5.10 -8.89
CA ASP A 66 -4.72 -5.25 -10.27
C ASP A 66 -4.82 -3.88 -11.00
N GLY A 67 -4.85 -3.91 -12.33
CA GLY A 67 -4.84 -2.69 -13.14
C GLY A 67 -6.10 -1.83 -13.02
N GLY A 68 -7.27 -2.44 -12.77
CA GLY A 68 -8.53 -1.71 -12.64
C GLY A 68 -8.57 -0.93 -11.33
N SER A 69 -8.22 -1.58 -10.22
CA SER A 69 -8.15 -0.93 -8.91
C SER A 69 -7.08 0.16 -8.89
N LEU A 70 -5.92 -0.06 -9.52
CA LEU A 70 -4.86 0.95 -9.65
C LEU A 70 -5.36 2.22 -10.38
N GLN A 71 -6.12 2.05 -11.46
CA GLN A 71 -6.69 3.16 -12.21
C GLN A 71 -7.74 3.92 -11.39
N SER A 72 -8.60 3.20 -10.67
CA SER A 72 -9.61 3.79 -9.79
C SER A 72 -8.96 4.66 -8.71
N ILE A 73 -7.93 4.13 -8.03
CA ILE A 73 -7.21 4.85 -6.97
C ILE A 73 -6.50 6.08 -7.49
N ARG A 74 -5.90 6.01 -8.69
CA ARG A 74 -5.22 7.15 -9.32
C ARG A 74 -6.17 8.33 -9.59
N GLN A 75 -7.46 8.07 -9.77
CA GLN A 75 -8.49 9.08 -10.02
C GLN A 75 -9.25 9.50 -8.76
N ASP A 76 -9.01 8.83 -7.62
CA ASP A 76 -9.71 9.14 -6.38
C ASP A 76 -9.15 10.43 -5.75
N PRO A 77 -9.97 11.48 -5.58
CA PRO A 77 -9.52 12.79 -5.11
C PRO A 77 -9.08 12.79 -3.64
N ARG A 78 -9.31 11.71 -2.89
CA ARG A 78 -8.88 11.57 -1.49
C ARG A 78 -7.41 11.23 -1.36
N PHE A 79 -6.74 10.93 -2.47
CA PHE A 79 -5.31 10.70 -2.52
C PHE A 79 -4.58 11.84 -3.22
N MET A 80 -3.41 12.17 -2.67
CA MET A 80 -2.44 13.04 -3.34
C MET A 80 -1.45 12.16 -4.12
N VAL A 81 -1.48 12.26 -5.45
CA VAL A 81 -0.50 11.57 -6.30
C VAL A 81 0.87 12.24 -6.16
N MET A 82 1.88 11.44 -5.83
CA MET A 82 3.26 11.89 -5.68
C MET A 82 4.04 11.61 -6.97
N LEU A 83 4.97 12.51 -7.31
CA LEU A 83 5.86 12.30 -8.44
C LEU A 83 6.84 11.16 -8.14
N LEU A 84 7.00 10.27 -9.11
CA LEU A 84 8.05 9.26 -9.15
C LEU A 84 9.25 9.85 -9.91
N GLU A 85 10.47 9.61 -9.43
CA GLU A 85 11.68 10.28 -9.92
C GLU A 85 12.14 9.73 -11.29
N SER A 86 11.71 8.52 -11.66
CA SER A 86 12.13 7.85 -12.90
C SER A 86 11.06 7.85 -13.99
N ASP A 87 11.49 8.08 -15.25
CA ASP A 87 10.61 8.00 -16.43
C ASP A 87 10.10 6.57 -16.71
N LEU A 88 10.84 5.54 -16.25
CA LEU A 88 10.40 4.13 -16.27
C LEU A 88 9.24 3.87 -15.29
N GLU A 89 9.15 4.64 -14.20
CA GLU A 89 8.06 4.54 -13.22
C GLU A 89 6.79 5.25 -13.66
N LYS A 90 6.87 6.14 -14.67
CA LYS A 90 5.73 6.82 -15.29
C LYS A 90 4.92 5.90 -16.21
N GLU A 91 5.45 4.74 -16.59
CA GLU A 91 4.77 3.78 -17.47
C GLU A 91 3.66 3.01 -16.74
N ARG A 92 2.52 3.64 -16.46
CA ARG A 92 1.18 3.05 -16.14
C ARG A 92 1.07 2.00 -15.01
N ALA A 93 2.16 1.44 -14.52
CA ALA A 93 2.23 0.22 -13.73
C ALA A 93 2.50 0.49 -12.25
N MET A 94 2.89 1.72 -11.90
CA MET A 94 3.14 2.12 -10.53
C MET A 94 2.52 3.49 -10.22
N VAL A 95 2.11 3.70 -8.98
CA VAL A 95 1.74 5.02 -8.47
C VAL A 95 2.15 5.13 -7.01
N LYS A 96 2.79 6.24 -6.66
CA LYS A 96 3.00 6.64 -5.27
C LYS A 96 1.93 7.64 -4.90
N ILE A 97 1.20 7.38 -3.82
CA ILE A 97 0.14 8.25 -3.33
C ILE A 97 0.32 8.50 -1.84
N ARG A 98 -0.25 9.60 -1.35
CA ARG A 98 -0.38 9.90 0.07
C ARG A 98 -1.85 10.05 0.42
N ASP A 99 -2.27 9.43 1.52
CA ASP A 99 -3.64 9.57 2.04
C ASP A 99 -3.78 10.70 3.07
N ASN A 100 -5.01 10.95 3.49
CA ASN A 100 -5.34 11.99 4.48
C ASN A 100 -4.84 11.68 5.91
N PHE A 101 -4.38 10.45 6.17
CA PHE A 101 -3.73 10.06 7.43
C PHE A 101 -2.22 10.24 7.37
N GLY A 102 -1.69 10.68 6.23
CA GLY A 102 -0.27 10.92 6.01
C GLY A 102 0.51 9.67 5.60
N VAL A 103 -0.15 8.54 5.34
CA VAL A 103 0.49 7.29 4.94
C VAL A 103 0.84 7.34 3.46
N TYR A 104 2.05 6.91 3.14
CA TYR A 104 2.50 6.77 1.76
C TYR A 104 2.25 5.35 1.27
N TRP A 105 1.61 5.22 0.11
CA TRP A 105 1.36 3.96 -0.55
C TRP A 105 2.11 3.92 -1.88
N LEU A 106 2.82 2.83 -2.12
CA LEU A 106 3.40 2.51 -3.42
C LEU A 106 2.64 1.33 -4.00
N LEU A 107 1.83 1.59 -5.02
CA LEU A 107 0.96 0.58 -5.62
C LEU A 107 1.53 0.14 -6.96
N THR A 108 1.79 -1.15 -7.10
CA THR A 108 2.41 -1.74 -8.30
C THR A 108 1.49 -2.77 -8.94
N GLN A 109 1.31 -2.68 -10.25
CA GLN A 109 0.48 -3.60 -11.01
C GLN A 109 1.13 -5.00 -11.05
N LYS A 110 0.36 -6.04 -10.70
CA LYS A 110 0.84 -7.44 -10.57
C LYS A 110 1.65 -7.98 -11.76
N LYS A 111 1.26 -7.65 -12.99
CA LYS A 111 1.99 -8.10 -14.20
C LYS A 111 3.44 -7.60 -14.23
N TYR A 112 3.70 -6.46 -13.62
CA TYR A 112 5.01 -5.82 -13.62
C TYR A 112 5.83 -6.18 -12.38
N SER A 113 5.20 -6.48 -11.23
CA SER A 113 5.94 -6.96 -10.05
C SER A 113 6.73 -8.23 -10.34
N ASP A 114 6.19 -9.13 -11.18
CA ASP A 114 6.88 -10.36 -11.56
C ASP A 114 8.02 -10.11 -12.57
N LEU A 115 7.90 -9.10 -13.45
CA LEU A 115 8.96 -8.69 -14.38
C LEU A 115 10.15 -8.06 -13.64
N TYR A 116 9.89 -7.19 -12.66
CA TYR A 116 10.96 -6.56 -11.87
C TYR A 116 11.69 -7.53 -10.93
N ARG A 117 11.00 -8.57 -10.41
CA ARG A 117 11.67 -9.65 -9.64
C ARG A 117 12.73 -10.40 -10.44
N HIS A 118 12.62 -10.44 -11.76
CA HIS A 118 13.61 -11.07 -12.63
C HIS A 118 14.75 -10.12 -13.02
N LEU A 119 14.55 -8.81 -12.95
CA LEU A 119 15.59 -7.82 -13.24
C LEU A 119 16.65 -7.74 -12.13
N ASP A 120 16.28 -7.91 -10.85
CA ASP A 120 17.25 -8.00 -9.74
C ASP A 120 18.14 -9.25 -9.77
N SER A 121 17.80 -10.25 -10.60
CA SER A 121 18.55 -11.52 -10.69
C SER A 121 19.65 -11.54 -11.77
N CYS A 122 19.76 -10.49 -12.58
CA CYS A 122 20.72 -10.41 -13.66
C CYS A 122 21.44 -9.06 -13.68
N GLU A 123 22.35 -8.84 -12.73
CA GLU A 123 23.57 -8.04 -12.96
C GLU A 123 24.61 -8.25 -11.85
N ARG A 124 25.26 -9.42 -11.87
CA ARG A 124 26.70 -9.49 -11.56
C ARG A 124 27.43 -9.76 -12.87
N VAL A 125 27.56 -8.73 -13.70
CA VAL A 125 28.61 -8.73 -14.72
C VAL A 125 29.91 -8.41 -13.99
N SER A 126 30.73 -9.43 -13.80
CA SER A 126 32.11 -9.27 -13.35
C SER A 126 32.87 -8.41 -14.36
N ILE A 127 33.46 -7.31 -13.89
CA ILE A 127 34.55 -6.60 -14.58
C ILE A 127 35.87 -7.16 -14.04
#